data_AF-A0A7C4GNR5-F1
#
_entry.id   AF-A0A7C4GNR5-F1
#
_cell.length_a   1.000
_cell.length_b   1.000
_cell.length_c   1.000
_cell.angle_alpha   90.00
_cell.angle_beta   90.00
_cell.angle_gamma   90.00
#
_symmetry.space_group_name_H-M   'P 1'
#
loop_
_entity.id
_entity.type
_entity.pdbx_description
1 polymer ?
#
loop_
_entity_poly.entity_id
_entity_poly.type
_entity_poly.pdbx_seq_one_letter_code
_entity_poly.pdbx_strand_id
1 'polypeptide(L)'
;MADGFAEKWEGRSGGLKGNLRRAKPLRDRIGDAIRRIEVQLSKIDAEMEQYARREKSLLEKIIQAYEKHDEERAKIIANEITEIRKHRDLLISSKLSLDGAALRLRTIYEAGDFMSVLCSAREAIREVRSKIIDSIPQMNLE
;
A
#
# COMPACT_ATOMS: atom_id res chain seq x y z
N MET A 1 -20.34 -18.28 1.96
CA MET A 1 -19.25 -17.34 2.32
C MET A 1 -18.26 -17.15 1.17
N ALA A 2 -17.76 -18.21 0.52
CA ALA A 2 -16.83 -18.10 -0.62
C ALA A 2 -17.44 -17.45 -1.89
N ASP A 3 -18.68 -17.81 -2.25
CA ASP A 3 -19.27 -17.45 -3.55
C ASP A 3 -19.44 -15.93 -3.76
N GLY A 4 -19.64 -15.17 -2.68
CA GLY A 4 -19.74 -13.70 -2.74
C GLY A 4 -18.41 -12.96 -2.57
N PHE A 5 -17.31 -13.66 -2.29
CA PHE A 5 -15.99 -13.05 -2.12
C PHE A 5 -15.37 -12.72 -3.48
N ALA A 6 -15.27 -13.69 -4.39
CA ALA A 6 -14.67 -13.50 -5.72
C ALA A 6 -15.38 -12.36 -6.49
N GLU A 7 -16.72 -12.32 -6.41
CA GLU A 7 -17.53 -11.25 -7.01
C GLU A 7 -17.19 -9.84 -6.48
N LYS A 8 -16.94 -9.71 -5.18
CA LYS A 8 -16.56 -8.42 -4.55
C LYS A 8 -15.08 -8.09 -4.76
N TRP A 9 -14.24 -9.12 -4.88
CA TRP A 9 -12.80 -9.03 -5.08
C TRP A 9 -12.47 -8.53 -6.48
N GLU A 10 -12.94 -9.24 -7.50
CA GLU A 10 -12.70 -8.97 -8.92
C GLU A 10 -13.69 -7.94 -9.51
N GLY A 11 -14.86 -7.81 -8.89
CA GLY A 11 -16.00 -7.08 -9.46
C GLY A 11 -16.80 -7.97 -10.43
N ARG A 12 -18.12 -7.76 -10.53
CA ARG A 12 -18.95 -8.50 -11.51
C ARG A 12 -18.41 -8.30 -12.93
N SER A 13 -18.04 -9.39 -13.58
CA SER A 13 -17.68 -9.44 -15.01
C SER A 13 -18.89 -9.40 -15.97
N GLY A 14 -20.14 -9.35 -15.49
CA GLY A 14 -21.33 -9.39 -16.36
C GLY A 14 -22.45 -8.43 -15.97
N GLY A 15 -22.89 -7.62 -16.94
CA GLY A 15 -24.21 -6.98 -16.93
C GLY A 15 -24.20 -5.46 -17.17
N LEU A 16 -24.30 -5.07 -18.45
CA LEU A 16 -24.73 -3.76 -18.94
C LEU A 16 -26.20 -3.49 -18.52
N LYS A 17 -26.47 -3.26 -17.22
CA LYS A 17 -27.68 -2.59 -16.73
C LYS A 17 -27.60 -2.40 -15.21
N GLY A 18 -27.86 -1.18 -14.77
CA GLY A 18 -28.07 -0.83 -13.36
C GLY A 18 -27.17 0.30 -12.91
N ASN A 19 -27.68 1.51 -13.12
CA ASN A 19 -27.08 2.80 -12.81
C ASN A 19 -26.73 2.99 -11.33
N LEU A 20 -25.78 3.91 -11.12
CA LEU A 20 -25.40 4.56 -9.86
C LEU A 20 -24.52 3.75 -8.88
N ARG A 21 -23.20 4.00 -9.01
CA ARG A 21 -22.23 3.93 -7.89
C ARG A 21 -21.91 2.53 -7.35
N ARG A 22 -21.61 1.56 -8.21
CA ARG A 22 -20.87 0.37 -7.74
C ARG A 22 -19.47 0.84 -7.32
N ALA A 23 -19.16 0.73 -6.03
CA ALA A 23 -17.83 1.02 -5.52
C ALA A 23 -16.79 0.20 -6.29
N LYS A 24 -15.63 0.79 -6.59
CA LYS A 24 -14.51 0.14 -7.27
C LYS A 24 -14.23 -1.23 -6.61
N PRO A 25 -13.92 -2.31 -7.35
CA PRO A 25 -13.63 -3.63 -6.78
C PRO A 25 -12.61 -3.56 -5.65
N LEU A 26 -12.72 -4.47 -4.66
CA LEU A 26 -11.85 -4.41 -3.48
C LEU A 26 -10.37 -4.51 -3.87
N ARG A 27 -10.05 -5.38 -4.83
CA ARG A 27 -8.71 -5.53 -5.41
C ARG A 27 -8.13 -4.20 -5.88
N ASP A 28 -8.90 -3.47 -6.70
CA ASP A 28 -8.50 -2.18 -7.25
C ASP A 28 -8.32 -1.10 -6.18
N ARG A 29 -9.17 -1.10 -5.15
CA ARG A 29 -9.09 -0.13 -4.04
C ARG A 29 -7.82 -0.34 -3.23
N ILE A 30 -7.46 -1.60 -2.99
CA ILE A 30 -6.20 -1.95 -2.30
C ILE A 30 -5.01 -1.58 -3.18
N GLY A 31 -5.05 -1.88 -4.48
CA GLY A 31 -4.02 -1.49 -5.43
C GLY A 31 -3.84 0.04 -5.54
N ASP A 32 -4.93 0.81 -5.54
CA ASP A 32 -4.89 2.28 -5.49
C ASP A 32 -4.27 2.78 -4.17
N ALA A 33 -4.60 2.14 -3.04
CA ALA A 33 -4.06 2.50 -1.73
C ALA A 33 -2.55 2.26 -1.66
N ILE A 34 -2.07 1.10 -2.16
CA ILE A 34 -0.63 0.79 -2.24
C ILE A 34 0.09 1.85 -3.07
N ARG A 35 -0.41 2.19 -4.27
CA ARG A 35 0.18 3.24 -5.13
C ARG A 35 0.23 4.60 -4.45
N ARG A 36 -0.83 4.98 -3.71
CA ARG A 36 -0.85 6.24 -2.95
C ARG A 36 0.22 6.26 -1.86
N ILE A 37 0.43 5.13 -1.17
CA ILE A 37 1.49 5.01 -0.17
C ILE A 37 2.86 5.15 -0.82
N GLU A 38 3.11 4.50 -1.96
CA GLU A 38 4.37 4.60 -2.70
C GLU A 38 4.70 6.03 -3.13
N VAL A 39 3.70 6.80 -3.56
CA VAL A 39 3.87 8.23 -3.87
C VAL A 39 4.28 9.03 -2.62
N GLN A 40 3.71 8.74 -1.45
CA GLN A 40 4.10 9.42 -0.21
C GLN A 40 5.50 9.03 0.23
N LEU A 41 5.89 7.76 0.10
CA LEU A 41 7.24 7.29 0.39
C LEU A 41 8.29 8.02 -0.47
N SER A 42 8.02 8.16 -1.78
CA SER A 42 8.91 8.90 -2.68
C SER A 42 9.05 10.37 -2.31
N LYS A 43 7.96 11.02 -1.86
CA LYS A 43 8.03 12.40 -1.35
C LYS A 43 8.85 12.51 -0.08
N ILE A 44 8.67 11.58 0.86
CA ILE A 44 9.47 11.54 2.09
C ILE A 44 10.96 11.39 1.77
N ASP A 45 11.32 10.53 0.82
CA ASP A 45 12.72 10.35 0.41
C ASP A 45 13.32 11.63 -0.18
N ALA A 46 12.56 12.35 -1.02
CA ALA A 46 12.99 13.63 -1.58
C ALA A 46 13.18 14.71 -0.49
N GLU A 47 12.26 14.81 0.46
CA GLU A 47 12.35 15.74 1.59
C GLU A 47 13.53 15.40 2.51
N MET A 48 13.75 14.12 2.81
CA MET A 48 14.91 13.68 3.60
C MET A 48 16.24 14.06 2.96
N GLU A 49 16.35 13.97 1.63
CA GLU A 49 17.55 14.37 0.90
C GLU A 49 17.76 15.89 0.94
N GLN A 50 16.68 16.68 0.85
CA GLN A 50 16.75 18.13 1.02
C GLN A 50 17.20 18.52 2.43
N TYR A 51 16.65 17.87 3.46
CA TYR A 51 17.09 18.10 4.84
C TYR A 51 18.55 17.72 5.06
N ALA A 52 19.04 16.63 4.47
CA ALA A 52 20.45 16.25 4.55
C ALA A 52 21.38 17.30 3.91
N ARG A 53 21.02 17.83 2.73
CA ARG A 53 21.75 18.93 2.08
C ARG A 53 21.74 20.20 2.94
N ARG A 54 20.59 20.54 3.51
CA ARG A 54 20.42 21.73 4.34
C ARG A 54 21.23 21.63 5.63
N GLU A 55 21.19 20.48 6.31
CA GLU A 55 21.97 20.21 7.52
C GLU A 55 23.48 20.40 7.25
N LYS A 56 23.99 19.84 6.14
CA LYS A 56 25.39 20.02 5.74
C LYS A 56 25.76 21.49 5.56
N SER A 57 24.93 22.27 4.87
CA SER A 57 25.16 23.71 4.69
C SER A 57 25.14 24.49 6.01
N LEU A 58 24.25 24.13 6.94
CA LEU A 58 24.21 24.77 8.26
C LEU A 58 25.42 24.38 9.12
N LEU A 59 25.90 23.15 9.01
CA LEU A 59 27.14 22.71 9.67
C LEU A 59 28.36 23.49 9.17
N GLU A 60 28.45 23.80 7.88
CA GLU A 60 29.53 24.67 7.38
C GLU A 60 29.41 26.10 7.94
N LYS A 61 28.18 26.63 8.04
CA LYS A 61 27.93 27.98 8.55
C LYS A 61 28.18 28.11 10.06
N ILE A 62 27.86 27.09 10.85
CA ILE A 62 28.11 27.13 12.29
C ILE A 62 29.61 27.13 12.59
N ILE A 63 30.40 26.35 11.84
CA ILE A 63 31.87 26.36 11.96
C ILE A 63 32.41 27.76 11.67
N GLN A 64 31.96 28.40 10.59
CA GLN A 64 32.37 29.78 10.25
C GLN A 64 31.96 30.83 11.31
N ALA A 65 30.81 30.65 11.97
CA ALA A 65 30.38 31.54 13.04
C ALA A 65 31.30 31.42 14.27
N TYR A 66 31.71 30.18 14.62
CA TYR A 66 32.68 29.94 15.68
C TYR A 66 34.06 30.52 15.37
N GLU A 67 34.56 30.37 14.15
CA GLU A 67 35.83 30.97 13.71
C GLU A 67 35.85 32.50 13.83
N LYS A 68 34.68 33.14 13.68
CA LYS A 68 34.50 34.59 13.81
C LYS A 68 34.19 35.04 15.24
N HIS A 69 34.19 34.12 16.20
CA HIS A 69 33.77 34.37 17.59
C HIS A 69 32.35 34.96 17.71
N ASP A 70 31.46 34.64 16.76
CA ASP A 70 30.06 35.07 16.74
C ASP A 70 29.17 33.99 17.38
N GLU A 71 29.18 33.96 18.71
CA GLU A 71 28.48 32.94 19.51
C GLU A 71 26.95 33.02 19.38
N GLU A 72 26.40 34.23 19.24
CA GLU A 72 24.96 34.43 19.10
C GLU A 72 24.47 33.79 17.79
N ARG A 73 25.18 34.04 16.69
CA ARG A 73 24.86 33.44 15.40
C ARG A 73 25.06 31.93 15.38
N ALA A 74 26.13 31.43 16.02
CA ALA A 74 26.36 29.99 16.15
C ALA A 74 25.19 29.30 16.88
N LYS A 75 24.68 29.92 17.96
CA LYS A 75 23.53 29.40 18.72
C LYS A 75 22.26 29.32 17.89
N ILE A 76 21.97 30.32 17.06
CA ILE A 76 20.80 30.31 16.16
C ILE A 76 20.91 29.16 15.16
N ILE A 77 22.07 28.97 14.54
CA ILE A 77 22.29 27.89 13.56
C ILE A 77 22.19 26.51 14.23
N ALA A 78 22.71 26.35 15.45
CA ALA A 78 22.60 25.10 16.21
C ALA A 78 21.13 24.71 16.48
N ASN A 79 20.28 25.70 16.78
CA ASN A 79 18.85 25.47 16.94
C ASN A 79 18.20 25.00 15.62
N GLU A 80 18.56 25.60 14.49
CA GLU A 80 18.04 25.19 13.17
C GLU A 80 18.44 23.75 12.83
N ILE A 81 19.69 23.34 13.13
CA ILE A 81 20.15 21.95 12.96
C ILE A 81 19.33 20.99 13.83
N THR A 82 19.08 21.37 15.09
CA THR A 82 18.27 20.56 16.01
C THR A 82 16.84 20.36 15.48
N GLU A 83 16.22 21.41 14.96
CA GLU A 83 14.89 21.31 14.36
C GLU A 83 14.89 20.42 13.11
N ILE A 84 15.89 20.54 12.23
CA ILE A 84 16.02 19.65 11.08
C ILE A 84 16.10 18.18 11.51
N ARG A 85 16.86 17.86 12.56
CA ARG A 85 16.97 16.49 13.07
C ARG A 85 15.63 15.96 13.58
N LYS A 86 14.90 16.75 14.36
CA LYS A 86 13.54 16.39 14.82
C LYS A 86 12.60 16.09 13.65
N HIS A 87 12.64 16.91 12.61
CA HIS A 87 11.86 16.68 11.39
C HIS A 87 12.28 15.41 10.66
N ARG A 88 13.58 15.13 10.55
CA ARG A 88 14.08 13.88 9.95
C ARG A 88 13.63 12.65 10.73
N ASP A 89 13.66 12.68 12.05
CA ASP A 89 13.21 11.55 12.89
C ASP A 89 11.70 11.28 12.68
N LEU A 90 10.90 12.34 12.59
CA LEU A 90 9.48 12.23 12.25
C LEU A 90 9.26 11.60 10.87
N LEU A 91 10.04 12.02 9.86
CA LEU A 91 9.97 11.47 8.50
C LEU A 91 10.35 9.99 8.46
N ILE A 92 11.38 9.57 9.21
CA ILE A 92 11.80 8.17 9.31
C ILE A 92 10.68 7.32 9.93
N SER A 93 10.09 7.78 11.03
CA SER A 93 8.96 7.08 11.68
C SER A 93 7.74 6.96 10.75
N SER A 94 7.46 8.03 10.00
CA SER A 94 6.39 8.06 9.00
C SER A 94 6.66 7.08 7.86
N LYS A 95 7.89 7.03 7.35
CA LYS A 95 8.33 6.09 6.32
C LYS A 95 8.12 4.65 6.76
N LEU A 96 8.62 4.28 7.94
CA LEU A 96 8.46 2.93 8.49
C LEU A 96 6.99 2.52 8.64
N SER A 97 6.15 3.45 9.09
CA SER A 97 4.71 3.22 9.25
C SER A 97 4.02 2.99 7.91
N LEU A 98 4.38 3.76 6.89
CA LEU A 98 3.88 3.63 5.52
C LEU A 98 4.34 2.34 4.86
N ASP A 99 5.63 1.98 4.99
CA ASP A 99 6.17 0.71 4.49
C ASP A 99 5.46 -0.49 5.12
N GLY A 100 5.25 -0.46 6.44
CA GLY A 100 4.49 -1.50 7.15
C GLY A 100 3.03 -1.60 6.67
N ALA A 101 2.37 -0.46 6.40
CA ALA A 101 1.02 -0.46 5.86
C ALA A 101 0.96 -1.01 4.43
N ALA A 102 1.91 -0.61 3.56
CA ALA A 102 2.03 -1.11 2.20
C ALA A 102 2.26 -2.62 2.18
N LEU A 103 3.15 -3.14 3.03
CA LEU A 103 3.41 -4.57 3.15
C LEU A 103 2.14 -5.35 3.50
N ARG A 104 1.40 -4.92 4.53
CA ARG A 104 0.13 -5.57 4.92
C ARG A 104 -0.89 -5.56 3.79
N LEU A 105 -1.02 -4.43 3.07
CA LEU A 105 -1.94 -4.32 1.94
C LEU A 105 -1.54 -5.23 0.77
N ARG A 106 -0.23 -5.36 0.47
CA ARG A 106 0.27 -6.29 -0.55
C ARG A 106 -0.02 -7.74 -0.16
N THR A 107 0.19 -8.12 1.10
CA THR A 107 -0.18 -9.46 1.58
C THR A 107 -1.68 -9.73 1.45
N ILE A 108 -2.54 -8.75 1.79
CA ILE A 108 -4.00 -8.89 1.61
C ILE A 108 -4.34 -9.01 0.12
N TYR A 109 -3.64 -8.27 -0.74
CA TYR A 109 -3.82 -8.34 -2.18
C TYR A 109 -3.52 -9.73 -2.74
N GLU A 110 -2.35 -10.27 -2.43
CA GLU A 110 -1.94 -11.62 -2.85
C GLU A 110 -2.88 -12.69 -2.28
N ALA A 111 -3.24 -12.59 -0.99
CA ALA A 111 -4.19 -13.50 -0.37
C ALA A 111 -5.57 -13.46 -1.04
N GLY A 112 -6.05 -12.28 -1.44
CA GLY A 112 -7.30 -12.12 -2.17
C GLY A 112 -7.25 -12.76 -3.56
N ASP A 113 -6.16 -12.58 -4.29
CA ASP A 113 -5.95 -13.22 -5.59
C ASP A 113 -5.93 -14.76 -5.44
N PHE A 114 -5.24 -15.31 -4.43
CA PHE A 114 -5.28 -16.74 -4.15
C PHE A 114 -6.68 -17.24 -3.79
N MET A 115 -7.41 -16.49 -2.96
CA MET A 115 -8.78 -16.84 -2.60
C MET A 115 -9.72 -16.87 -3.80
N SER A 116 -9.52 -15.98 -4.79
CA SER A 116 -10.31 -16.00 -6.03
C SER A 116 -10.08 -17.28 -6.85
N VAL A 117 -8.81 -17.70 -6.96
CA VAL A 117 -8.44 -18.96 -7.63
C VAL A 117 -9.07 -20.17 -6.92
N LEU A 118 -9.02 -20.20 -5.58
CA LEU A 118 -9.64 -21.28 -4.80
C LEU A 118 -11.16 -21.34 -4.96
N CYS A 119 -11.84 -20.18 -5.04
CA CYS A 119 -13.27 -20.14 -5.30
C CYS A 119 -13.60 -20.75 -6.67
N SER A 120 -12.84 -20.36 -7.70
CA SER A 120 -13.01 -20.87 -9.07
C SER A 120 -12.78 -22.39 -9.15
N ALA A 121 -11.73 -22.91 -8.49
CA ALA A 121 -11.47 -24.35 -8.44
C ALA A 121 -12.61 -25.12 -7.76
N ARG A 122 -13.19 -24.56 -6.68
CA ARG A 122 -14.34 -25.14 -5.99
C ARG A 122 -15.58 -25.20 -6.87
N GLU A 123 -15.84 -24.15 -7.64
CA GLU A 123 -16.96 -24.10 -8.58
C GLU A 123 -16.82 -25.17 -9.68
N ALA A 124 -15.63 -25.32 -10.26
CA ALA A 124 -15.35 -26.37 -11.23
C ALA A 124 -15.60 -27.78 -10.66
N ILE A 125 -15.17 -28.06 -9.41
CA ILE A 125 -15.45 -29.34 -8.74
C ILE A 125 -16.95 -29.57 -8.53
N ARG A 126 -17.69 -28.53 -8.14
CA ARG A 126 -19.16 -28.62 -7.99
C ARG A 126 -19.85 -28.93 -9.31
N GLU A 127 -19.41 -28.31 -10.40
CA GLU A 127 -19.95 -28.55 -11.74
C GLU A 127 -19.73 -30.00 -12.18
N VAL A 128 -18.50 -30.53 -12.02
CA VAL A 128 -18.18 -31.93 -12.32
C VAL A 128 -19.03 -32.88 -11.48
N ARG A 129 -19.17 -32.61 -10.18
CA ARG A 129 -20.02 -33.41 -9.29
C ARG A 129 -21.48 -33.42 -9.75
N SER A 130 -22.05 -32.27 -10.12
CA SER A 130 -23.42 -32.19 -10.64
C SER A 130 -23.57 -33.05 -11.89
N LYS A 131 -22.67 -32.90 -12.87
CA LYS A 131 -22.68 -33.67 -14.12
C LYS A 131 -22.63 -35.18 -13.89
N ILE A 132 -21.82 -35.64 -12.94
CA ILE A 132 -21.75 -37.07 -12.57
C ILE A 132 -23.08 -37.53 -11.97
N ILE A 133 -23.64 -36.79 -11.02
CA ILE A 133 -24.92 -37.12 -10.39
C ILE A 133 -26.05 -37.15 -11.41
N ASP A 134 -26.08 -36.21 -12.36
CA ASP A 134 -27.10 -36.12 -13.41
C ASP A 134 -27.00 -37.27 -14.43
N SER A 135 -25.81 -37.87 -14.58
CA SER A 135 -25.55 -39.00 -15.49
C SER A 135 -25.90 -40.37 -14.87
N ILE A 136 -25.82 -40.51 -13.53
CA ILE A 136 -26.14 -41.77 -12.83
C ILE A 136 -27.60 -42.24 -13.00
N PRO A 137 -28.66 -41.41 -12.94
CA PRO A 137 -30.02 -41.90 -13.14
C PRO A 137 -30.29 -42.38 -14.58
N GLN A 138 -29.42 -42.05 -15.55
CA GLN A 138 -29.53 -42.52 -16.94
C GLN A 138 -28.86 -43.89 -17.17
N MET A 139 -28.01 -44.36 -16.25
CA MET A 139 -27.29 -45.63 -16.37
C MET A 139 -28.03 -46.85 -15.80
N ASN A 140 -29.20 -46.65 -15.18
CA ASN A 140 -29.97 -47.72 -14.55
C ASN A 140 -31.21 -48.14 -15.38
N LEU A 141 -31.22 -47.90 -16.70
CA LEU A 141 -32.36 -48.14 -17.59
C LEU A 141 -32.06 -49.10 -18.77
N GLU A 142 -31.00 -49.89 -18.69
CA GLU A 142 -30.80 -51.07 -19.56
C GLU A 142 -30.71 -52.36 -18.75
#